data_AF-A0A7S1WM31-F1
#
_entry.id   AF-A0A7S1WM31-F1
#
_cell.length_a   1.000
_cell.length_b   1.000
_cell.length_c   1.000
_cell.angle_alpha   90.00
_cell.angle_beta   90.00
_cell.angle_gamma   90.00
#
_symmetry.space_group_name_H-M   'P 1'
#
loop_
_entity.id
_entity.type
_entity.pdbx_description
1 polymer ?
#
loop_
_entity_poly.entity_id
_entity_poly.type
_entity_poly.pdbx_seq_one_letter_code
_entity_poly.pdbx_strand_id
1 'polypeptide(L)'
;KDPVCQIANVLFPAGFTCAGNKAAVDKLCELATKARALQARVIKAGGAFHTPLMGPAQEDLNKAIDKMLPRMKPPRCAIYFNATAQKVSAGTLPPDFVGLLKRQMTSEALWEPSVKQMIMDQ
;
A
#
# COMPACT_ATOMS: atom_id res chain seq x y z
N LYS A 1 21.31 1.48 -9.99
CA LYS A 1 20.24 1.70 -8.99
C LYS A 1 20.36 0.61 -7.96
N ASP A 2 20.26 0.95 -6.68
CA ASP A 2 20.31 -0.02 -5.60
C ASP A 2 19.08 -0.96 -5.64
N PRO A 3 19.24 -2.24 -5.29
CA PRO A 3 18.12 -3.17 -5.24
C PRO A 3 17.11 -2.75 -4.17
N VAL A 4 15.83 -2.72 -4.53
CA VAL A 4 14.73 -2.39 -3.63
C VAL A 4 14.29 -3.65 -2.89
N CYS A 5 14.11 -3.53 -1.58
CA CYS A 5 13.39 -4.48 -0.75
C CYS A 5 12.88 -3.73 0.48
N GLN A 6 11.57 -3.52 0.55
CA GLN A 6 10.95 -2.72 1.61
C GLN A 6 9.63 -3.36 2.05
N ILE A 7 9.11 -2.91 3.18
CA ILE A 7 7.76 -3.26 3.62
C ILE A 7 6.76 -2.79 2.56
N ALA A 8 5.81 -3.67 2.24
CA ALA A 8 4.76 -3.45 1.26
C ALA A 8 3.38 -3.43 1.92
N ASN A 9 3.19 -4.24 2.96
CA ASN A 9 1.96 -4.26 3.76
C ASN A 9 2.33 -4.40 5.25
N VAL A 10 1.79 -3.52 6.08
CA VAL A 10 1.82 -3.61 7.56
C VAL A 10 0.52 -4.26 8.01
N LEU A 11 0.55 -5.56 8.30
CA LEU A 11 -0.65 -6.37 8.51
C LEU A 11 -1.05 -6.51 9.98
N PHE A 12 -0.06 -6.63 10.86
CA PHE A 12 -0.20 -6.75 12.33
C PHE A 12 1.18 -6.53 12.99
N PRO A 13 1.31 -6.40 14.33
CA PRO A 13 2.54 -5.89 14.97
C PRO A 13 3.83 -6.64 14.62
N ALA A 14 3.74 -7.95 14.36
CA ALA A 14 4.86 -8.81 13.98
C ALA A 14 4.71 -9.40 12.57
N GLY A 15 3.82 -8.84 11.75
CA GLY A 15 3.43 -9.38 10.45
C GLY A 15 3.46 -8.34 9.35
N PHE A 16 4.36 -8.55 8.41
CA PHE A 16 4.51 -7.71 7.23
C PHE A 16 4.74 -8.56 5.99
N THR A 17 4.39 -8.01 4.84
CA THR A 17 4.92 -8.49 3.56
C THR A 17 5.94 -7.48 3.07
N CYS A 18 7.05 -7.95 2.50
CA CYS A 18 8.01 -7.11 1.81
C CYS A 18 7.95 -7.37 0.30
N ALA A 19 8.24 -6.35 -0.50
CA ALA A 19 8.30 -6.45 -1.95
C ALA A 19 9.53 -5.70 -2.48
N GLY A 20 9.95 -6.07 -3.69
CA GLY A 20 11.15 -5.51 -4.29
C GLY A 20 11.73 -6.38 -5.39
N ASN A 21 13.03 -6.19 -5.66
CA ASN A 21 13.78 -7.03 -6.58
C ASN A 21 13.88 -8.46 -6.04
N LYS A 22 13.67 -9.46 -6.91
CA LYS A 22 13.65 -10.88 -6.52
C LYS A 22 14.84 -11.28 -5.65
N ALA A 23 16.06 -10.96 -6.07
CA ALA A 23 17.28 -11.31 -5.34
C ALA A 23 17.33 -10.70 -3.93
N ALA A 24 16.81 -9.48 -3.76
CA ALA A 24 16.78 -8.81 -2.46
C ALA A 24 15.71 -9.41 -1.53
N VAL A 25 14.54 -9.76 -2.08
CA VAL A 25 13.47 -10.46 -1.34
C VAL A 25 13.91 -11.87 -0.93
N ASP A 26 14.59 -12.59 -1.82
CA ASP A 26 15.16 -13.91 -1.51
C ASP A 26 16.18 -13.80 -0.37
N LYS A 27 17.04 -12.77 -0.42
CA LYS A 27 18.02 -12.52 0.65
C LYS A 27 17.35 -12.15 1.98
N LEU A 28 16.30 -11.33 1.94
CA LEU A 28 15.51 -11.02 3.13
C LEU A 28 14.92 -12.30 3.75
N CYS A 29 14.38 -13.21 2.94
CA CYS A 29 13.84 -14.47 3.44
C CYS A 29 14.92 -15.31 4.14
N GLU A 30 16.11 -15.44 3.54
CA GLU A 30 17.25 -16.14 4.14
C GLU A 30 17.64 -15.55 5.51
N LEU A 31 17.77 -14.22 5.58
CA LEU A 31 18.14 -13.50 6.81
C LEU A 31 17.06 -13.62 7.88
N ALA A 32 15.78 -13.48 7.52
CA ALA A 32 14.66 -13.61 8.44
C ALA A 32 14.55 -15.03 9.01
N THR A 33 14.75 -16.07 8.19
CA THR A 33 14.80 -17.46 8.67
C THR A 33 15.95 -17.67 9.65
N LYS A 34 17.16 -17.17 9.35
CA LYS A 34 18.31 -17.23 10.27
C LYS A 34 18.07 -16.50 11.58
N ALA A 35 17.32 -15.40 11.53
CA ALA A 35 16.89 -14.63 12.70
C ALA A 35 15.71 -15.27 13.45
N ARG A 36 15.30 -16.50 13.08
CA ARG A 36 14.21 -17.26 13.71
C ARG A 36 12.83 -16.59 13.58
N ALA A 37 12.60 -15.86 12.48
CA ALA A 37 11.25 -15.43 12.14
C ALA A 37 10.32 -16.66 12.08
N LEU A 38 9.10 -16.54 12.63
CA LEU A 38 8.12 -17.62 12.64
C LEU A 38 7.89 -18.20 11.23
N GLN A 39 7.92 -17.33 10.22
CA GLN A 39 7.80 -17.71 8.83
C GLN A 39 8.41 -16.65 7.92
N ALA A 40 9.22 -17.09 6.95
CA ALA A 40 9.73 -16.26 5.87
C ALA A 40 9.60 -17.02 4.55
N ARG A 41 8.73 -16.57 3.65
CA ARG A 41 8.43 -17.24 2.39
C ARG A 41 8.18 -16.23 1.29
N VAL A 42 8.66 -16.55 0.09
CA VAL A 42 8.36 -15.77 -1.12
C VAL A 42 6.92 -16.01 -1.53
N ILE A 43 6.18 -14.93 -1.77
CA ILE A 43 4.81 -14.97 -2.30
C ILE A 43 4.89 -14.74 -3.80
N LYS A 44 4.25 -15.61 -4.60
CA LYS A 44 4.10 -15.38 -6.04
C LYS A 44 3.09 -14.24 -6.23
N ALA A 45 3.57 -13.09 -6.67
CA ALA A 45 2.76 -11.92 -6.98
C ALA A 45 3.03 -11.48 -8.43
N GLY A 46 2.07 -10.76 -9.04
CA GLY A 46 2.21 -10.24 -10.41
C GLY A 46 3.18 -9.06 -10.55
N GLY A 47 3.70 -8.52 -9.44
CA GLY A 47 4.61 -7.37 -9.44
C GLY A 47 5.05 -6.98 -8.02
N ALA A 48 6.01 -6.05 -7.93
CA ALA A 48 6.53 -5.50 -6.68
C ALA A 48 5.64 -4.36 -6.13
N PHE A 49 4.35 -4.64 -5.92
CA PHE A 49 3.35 -3.68 -5.43
C PHE A 49 3.79 -2.98 -4.14
N HIS A 50 3.32 -1.74 -3.95
CA HIS A 50 3.64 -0.92 -2.77
C HIS A 50 5.14 -0.60 -2.63
N THR A 51 5.84 -0.52 -3.77
CA THR A 51 7.24 -0.10 -3.84
C THR A 51 7.45 0.94 -4.95
N PRO A 52 8.57 1.69 -4.92
CA PRO A 52 8.95 2.58 -6.02
C PRO A 52 9.10 1.89 -7.38
N LEU A 53 9.28 0.56 -7.42
CA LEU A 53 9.37 -0.19 -8.66
C LEU A 53 8.07 -0.15 -9.47
N MET A 54 6.93 0.17 -8.83
CA MET A 54 5.64 0.34 -9.52
C MET A 54 5.45 1.73 -10.14
N GLY A 55 6.45 2.61 -10.10
CA GLY A 55 6.37 3.96 -10.66
C GLY A 55 5.77 4.03 -12.08
N PRO A 56 6.22 3.20 -13.05
CA PRO A 56 5.63 3.19 -14.39
C PRO A 56 4.13 2.85 -14.39
N ALA A 57 3.71 1.87 -13.60
CA ALA A 57 2.29 1.51 -13.48
C ALA A 57 1.47 2.58 -12.74
N GLN A 58 2.10 3.31 -11.80
CA GLN A 58 1.47 4.44 -11.12
C GLN A 58 1.18 5.59 -12.09
N GLU A 59 2.06 5.87 -13.05
CA GLU A 59 1.81 6.91 -14.05
C GLU A 59 0.55 6.62 -14.87
N ASP A 60 0.36 5.36 -15.30
CA ASP A 60 -0.83 4.96 -16.04
C ASP A 60 -2.09 4.96 -15.17
N LEU A 61 -1.98 4.54 -13.91
CA LEU A 61 -3.06 4.68 -12.93
C LEU A 61 -3.46 6.15 -12.73
N ASN A 62 -2.48 7.04 -12.62
CA ASN A 62 -2.72 8.47 -12.40
C ASN A 62 -3.52 9.07 -13.55
N LYS A 63 -3.14 8.78 -14.81
CA LYS A 63 -3.87 9.22 -16.01
C LYS A 63 -5.31 8.72 -16.00
N ALA A 64 -5.52 7.45 -15.63
CA ALA A 64 -6.86 6.87 -15.56
C ALA A 64 -7.72 7.54 -14.47
N ILE A 65 -7.14 7.81 -13.30
CA ILE A 65 -7.80 8.53 -12.20
C ILE A 65 -8.15 9.96 -12.63
N ASP A 66 -7.22 10.68 -13.27
CA ASP A 66 -7.45 12.06 -13.74
C ASP A 66 -8.57 12.15 -14.76
N LYS A 67 -8.64 11.19 -15.68
CA LYS A 67 -9.74 11.08 -16.64
C LYS A 67 -11.11 10.86 -15.97
N MET A 68 -11.11 10.16 -14.84
CA MET A 68 -12.34 9.86 -14.09
C MET A 68 -12.75 10.96 -13.11
N LEU A 69 -11.82 11.78 -12.63
CA LEU A 69 -12.03 12.79 -11.60
C LEU A 69 -13.25 13.71 -11.85
N PRO A 70 -13.50 14.24 -13.07
CA PRO A 70 -14.67 15.10 -13.34
C PRO A 70 -16.02 14.40 -13.14
N ARG A 71 -16.05 13.07 -13.13
CA ARG A 71 -17.26 12.24 -12.99
C ARG A 71 -17.36 11.56 -11.63
N MET A 72 -16.35 11.72 -10.77
CA MET A 72 -16.36 11.13 -9.43
C MET A 72 -17.43 11.80 -8.57
N LYS A 73 -18.04 11.01 -7.68
CA LYS A 73 -19.00 11.49 -6.69
C LYS A 73 -18.37 11.39 -5.30
N PRO A 74 -18.79 12.24 -4.35
CA PRO A 74 -18.40 12.08 -2.96
C PRO A 74 -18.72 10.67 -2.43
N PRO A 75 -17.88 10.12 -1.53
CA PRO A 75 -18.12 8.80 -0.97
C PRO A 75 -19.35 8.83 -0.06
N ARG A 76 -20.13 7.74 -0.08
CA ARG A 76 -21.36 7.62 0.75
C ARG A 76 -21.07 7.19 2.19
N CYS A 77 -19.87 6.68 2.44
CA CYS A 77 -19.39 6.27 3.76
C CYS A 77 -17.97 6.79 3.96
N ALA A 78 -17.50 6.78 5.20
CA ALA A 78 -16.10 7.09 5.48
C ALA A 78 -15.18 6.06 4.81
N ILE A 79 -14.06 6.53 4.27
CA ILE A 79 -13.03 5.70 3.64
C ILE A 79 -11.74 5.87 4.44
N TYR A 80 -11.14 4.76 4.85
CA TYR A 80 -9.81 4.75 5.46
C TYR A 80 -8.80 4.33 4.41
N PHE A 81 -7.89 5.23 4.05
CA PHE A 81 -6.95 5.01 2.97
C PHE A 81 -5.72 4.24 3.45
N ASN A 82 -5.43 3.09 2.84
CA ASN A 82 -4.27 2.27 3.19
C ASN A 82 -2.94 3.03 3.11
N ALA A 83 -2.79 4.00 2.22
CA ALA A 83 -1.55 4.76 2.06
C ALA A 83 -1.22 5.69 3.24
N THR A 84 -2.20 6.06 4.07
CA THR A 84 -2.01 7.01 5.18
C THR A 84 -2.63 6.54 6.50
N ALA A 85 -3.46 5.49 6.46
CA ALA A 85 -4.35 5.07 7.54
C ALA A 85 -5.32 6.17 8.02
N GLN A 86 -5.48 7.24 7.25
CA GLN A 86 -6.36 8.37 7.59
C GLN A 86 -7.75 8.19 7.00
N LYS A 87 -8.72 8.73 7.73
CA LYS A 87 -10.12 8.79 7.35
C LYS A 87 -10.38 9.94 6.39
N VAL A 88 -11.16 9.66 5.37
CA VAL A 88 -11.90 10.62 4.56
C VAL A 88 -13.37 10.44 4.88
N SER A 89 -14.03 11.50 5.33
CA SER A 89 -15.44 11.44 5.73
C SER A 89 -16.36 11.22 4.54
N ALA A 90 -17.57 10.71 4.82
CA ALA A 90 -18.63 10.69 3.82
C ALA A 90 -18.90 12.13 3.33
N GLY A 91 -19.18 12.29 2.04
CA GLY A 91 -19.45 13.60 1.45
C GLY A 91 -18.23 14.45 1.10
N THR A 92 -17.00 14.05 1.46
CA THR A 92 -15.78 14.76 1.03
C THR A 92 -15.67 14.81 -0.50
N LEU A 93 -15.28 15.96 -1.05
CA LEU A 93 -15.21 16.15 -2.49
C LEU A 93 -14.03 15.36 -3.08
N PRO A 94 -14.20 14.72 -4.27
CA PRO A 94 -13.14 13.94 -4.90
C PRO A 94 -11.76 14.62 -5.04
N PRO A 95 -11.66 15.92 -5.39
CA PRO A 95 -10.38 16.61 -5.47
C PRO A 95 -9.57 16.59 -4.15
N ASP A 96 -10.24 16.51 -3.01
CA ASP A 96 -9.60 16.59 -1.69
C ASP A 96 -8.91 15.28 -1.28
N PHE A 97 -9.30 14.14 -1.88
CA PHE A 97 -8.74 12.82 -1.53
C PHE A 97 -8.11 12.06 -2.69
N VAL A 98 -8.29 12.50 -3.94
CA VAL A 98 -7.80 11.77 -5.13
C VAL A 98 -6.29 11.53 -5.11
N GLY A 99 -5.51 12.42 -4.48
CA GLY A 99 -4.07 12.23 -4.28
C GLY A 99 -3.73 10.96 -3.50
N LEU A 100 -4.58 10.56 -2.56
CA LEU A 100 -4.41 9.33 -1.78
C LEU A 100 -4.62 8.08 -2.64
N LEU A 101 -5.59 8.11 -3.57
CA LEU A 101 -5.81 7.02 -4.55
C LEU A 101 -4.58 6.82 -5.44
N LYS A 102 -4.04 7.91 -5.97
CA LYS A 102 -2.86 7.91 -6.86
C LYS A 102 -1.61 7.35 -6.17
N ARG A 103 -1.41 7.74 -4.91
CA ARG A 103 -0.27 7.31 -4.10
C ARG A 103 -0.27 5.79 -3.81
N GLN A 104 -1.43 5.16 -3.74
CA GLN A 104 -1.60 3.79 -3.25
C GLN A 104 -0.69 2.75 -3.94
N MET A 105 -0.42 2.91 -5.23
CA MET A 105 0.36 1.95 -6.02
C MET A 105 1.80 1.78 -5.52
N THR A 106 2.41 2.85 -5.01
CA THR A 106 3.82 2.88 -4.59
C THR A 106 4.02 3.08 -3.09
N SER A 107 2.94 3.32 -2.36
CA SER A 107 2.98 3.41 -0.89
C SER A 107 2.66 2.07 -0.26
N GLU A 108 3.26 1.84 0.91
CA GLU A 108 2.92 0.74 1.79
C GLU A 108 1.42 0.73 2.10
N ALA A 109 0.83 -0.46 2.20
CA ALA A 109 -0.52 -0.60 2.71
C ALA A 109 -0.49 -0.73 4.24
N LEU A 110 -0.95 0.33 4.91
CA LEU A 110 -1.04 0.41 6.36
C LEU A 110 -2.34 -0.24 6.86
N TRP A 111 -2.49 -1.55 6.65
CA TRP A 111 -3.71 -2.28 7.01
C TRP A 111 -4.00 -2.22 8.51
N GLU A 112 -3.06 -2.65 9.36
CA GLU A 112 -3.26 -2.64 10.81
C GLU A 112 -3.56 -1.22 11.34
N PRO A 113 -2.78 -0.17 11.00
CA PRO A 113 -3.11 1.18 11.41
C PRO A 113 -4.51 1.63 10.94
N SER A 114 -4.90 1.29 9.71
CA SER A 114 -6.23 1.64 9.18
C SER A 114 -7.36 0.99 9.99
N VAL A 115 -7.21 -0.30 10.34
CA VAL A 115 -8.20 -1.03 11.16
C VAL A 115 -8.24 -0.48 12.58
N LYS A 116 -7.09 -0.17 13.19
CA LYS A 116 -7.05 0.46 14.51
C LYS A 116 -7.77 1.79 14.51
N GLN A 117 -7.55 2.63 13.49
CA GLN A 117 -8.27 3.89 13.38
C GLN A 117 -9.78 3.68 13.22
N MET A 118 -10.20 2.71 12.40
CA MET A 118 -11.63 2.35 12.27
C MET A 118 -12.28 1.94 13.60
N ILE A 119 -11.54 1.24 14.47
CA ILE A 119 -12.04 0.82 15.78
C ILE A 119 -12.11 1.99 16.77
N MET A 120 -11.11 2.89 16.75
CA MET A 120 -11.08 4.06 17.63
C MET A 120 -12.16 5.10 17.29
N ASP A 121 -12.57 5.15 16.02
CA ASP A 121 -13.59 6.05 15.50
C ASP A 121 -15.03 5.55 15.69
N GLN A 122 -15.22 4.38 16.32
CA GLN A 122 -16.54 3.84 16.66
C GLN A 122 -17.26 4.64 17.74
#